data_AF-C3XEW3-F1
#
_entry.id   AF-C3XEW3-F1
#
_cell.length_a   1.000
_cell.length_b   1.000
_cell.length_c   1.000
_cell.angle_alpha   90.00
_cell.angle_beta   90.00
_cell.angle_gamma   90.00
#
_symmetry.space_group_name_H-M   'P 1'
#
loop_
_entity.id
_entity.type
_entity.pdbx_description
1 polymer ?
#
loop_
_entity_poly.entity_id
_entity_poly.type
_entity_poly.pdbx_seq_one_letter_code
_entity_poly.pdbx_strand_id
1 'polypeptide(L)'
;MLPHPKDRKYHEKCLKPLEISNTKHFKFSQVCKESIDEYIRKMRITGIISLRGNGRFIDFNTFEISKIDYVLKHYSHYKKFDDKKAYFAYMGEIDSHTLELKEQIDTNKESLKQKMLESFAAQYSKEQIYHELSVLTSKNKTSKDEILRFIPEPVRFEFLTAIALKQHFGDLEVMPNYSIDDEGLPKCFAGGNKPDIICKDKESESIIEVSLICGRGQVNNELLPITRHLKEMIESLKDSPTKLCYFAIFIAPKIYEDSKIY
;
A
#
# COMPACT_ATOMS: atom_id res chain seq x y z
N MET A 1 -5.04 17.09 -24.61
CA MET A 1 -6.51 17.29 -24.50
C MET A 1 -6.76 18.43 -23.54
N LEU A 2 -7.56 19.42 -23.93
CA LEU A 2 -7.99 20.48 -23.03
C LEU A 2 -8.92 19.88 -21.94
N PRO A 3 -8.84 20.32 -20.67
CA PRO A 3 -9.72 19.83 -19.62
C PRO A 3 -11.18 20.08 -19.96
N HIS A 4 -12.06 19.16 -19.56
CA HIS A 4 -13.50 19.28 -19.77
C HIS A 4 -14.01 20.60 -19.13
N PRO A 5 -15.02 21.29 -19.70
CA PRO A 5 -15.46 22.60 -19.21
C PRO A 5 -15.85 22.63 -17.73
N LYS A 6 -16.40 21.52 -17.21
CA LYS A 6 -16.71 21.37 -15.77
C LYS A 6 -15.45 21.44 -14.91
N ASP A 7 -14.37 20.81 -15.35
CA ASP A 7 -13.12 20.70 -14.61
C ASP A 7 -12.46 22.08 -14.42
N ARG A 8 -12.55 22.94 -15.45
CA ARG A 8 -12.09 24.34 -15.36
C ARG A 8 -12.83 25.15 -14.29
N LYS A 9 -14.15 24.96 -14.19
CA LYS A 9 -14.97 25.64 -13.17
C LYS A 9 -14.61 25.20 -11.75
N TYR A 10 -14.25 23.93 -11.55
CA TYR A 10 -13.77 23.44 -10.25
C TYR A 10 -12.40 24.01 -9.91
N HIS A 11 -11.47 24.05 -10.87
CA HIS A 11 -10.15 24.63 -10.65
C HIS A 11 -10.21 26.12 -10.28
N GLU A 12 -11.03 26.91 -10.96
CA GLU A 12 -11.24 28.32 -10.59
C GLU A 12 -11.80 28.45 -9.16
N LYS A 13 -12.70 27.55 -8.75
CA LYS A 13 -13.21 27.52 -7.37
C LYS A 13 -12.11 27.14 -6.37
N CYS A 14 -11.24 26.19 -6.70
CA CYS A 14 -10.12 25.78 -5.84
C CYS A 14 -9.05 26.87 -5.68
N LEU A 15 -8.83 27.70 -6.71
CA LEU A 15 -7.85 28.78 -6.64
C LEU A 15 -8.30 29.97 -5.79
N LYS A 16 -9.61 30.21 -5.67
CA LYS A 16 -10.16 31.35 -4.92
C LYS A 16 -9.73 31.37 -3.43
N PRO A 17 -9.90 30.28 -2.65
CA PRO A 17 -9.45 30.25 -1.24
C PRO A 17 -7.93 30.32 -1.07
N LEU A 18 -7.17 29.98 -2.11
CA LEU A 18 -5.72 29.99 -2.04
C LEU A 18 -5.14 31.40 -2.30
N GLU A 19 -5.95 32.36 -2.76
CA GLU A 19 -5.52 33.71 -3.15
C GLU A 19 -4.39 33.71 -4.21
N ILE A 20 -4.26 32.62 -4.97
CA ILE A 20 -3.19 32.43 -5.95
C ILE A 20 -3.68 32.87 -7.34
N SER A 21 -3.01 33.86 -7.91
CA SER A 21 -3.14 34.26 -9.32
C SER A 21 -2.13 33.57 -10.25
N ASN A 22 -1.14 32.88 -9.69
CA ASN A 22 0.00 32.32 -10.43
C ASN A 22 -0.26 30.91 -10.96
N THR A 23 -0.96 30.84 -12.09
CA THR A 23 -1.31 29.59 -12.81
C THR A 23 -0.12 28.87 -13.45
N LYS A 24 1.09 29.48 -13.48
CA LYS A 24 2.31 28.81 -13.97
C LYS A 24 2.90 27.83 -12.95
N HIS A 25 2.83 28.15 -11.66
CA HIS A 25 3.33 27.29 -10.58
C HIS A 25 2.28 26.28 -10.10
N PHE A 26 1.00 26.64 -10.17
CA PHE A 26 -0.10 25.77 -9.77
C PHE A 26 -0.83 25.29 -11.01
N LYS A 27 -0.25 24.29 -11.68
CA LYS A 27 -0.84 23.69 -12.87
C LYS A 27 -2.16 23.02 -12.52
N PHE A 28 -3.09 23.06 -13.46
CA PHE A 28 -4.39 22.40 -13.32
C PHE A 28 -4.28 20.93 -12.86
N SER A 29 -3.40 20.15 -13.50
CA SER A 29 -3.21 18.74 -13.15
C SER A 29 -2.70 18.55 -11.74
N GLN A 30 -1.86 19.46 -11.25
CA GLN A 30 -1.31 19.41 -9.91
C GLN A 30 -2.41 19.64 -8.87
N VAL A 31 -3.18 20.73 -9.02
CA VAL A 31 -4.21 21.14 -8.05
C VAL A 31 -5.41 20.19 -8.05
N CYS A 32 -5.87 19.77 -9.23
CA CYS A 32 -7.13 19.03 -9.36
C CYS A 32 -6.95 17.51 -9.51
N LYS A 33 -5.70 17.01 -9.52
CA LYS A 33 -5.45 15.58 -9.68
C LYS A 33 -4.27 15.08 -8.86
N GLU A 34 -3.05 15.46 -9.22
CA GLU A 34 -1.83 14.87 -8.63
C GLU A 34 -1.75 15.08 -7.12
N SER A 35 -2.00 16.31 -6.63
CA SER A 35 -1.99 16.60 -5.19
C SER A 35 -3.15 15.94 -4.44
N ILE A 36 -4.30 15.75 -5.09
CA ILE A 36 -5.46 15.06 -4.50
C ILE A 36 -5.17 13.58 -4.37
N ASP A 37 -4.69 12.94 -5.44
CA ASP A 37 -4.33 11.52 -5.44
C ASP A 37 -3.22 11.23 -4.41
N GLU A 38 -2.23 12.12 -4.32
CA GLU A 38 -1.16 12.06 -3.31
C GLU A 38 -1.69 12.20 -1.88
N TYR A 39 -2.57 13.17 -1.65
CA TYR A 39 -3.18 13.38 -0.34
C TYR A 39 -3.97 12.15 0.10
N ILE A 40 -4.85 11.62 -0.77
CA ILE A 40 -5.66 10.43 -0.48
C ILE A 40 -4.75 9.25 -0.15
N ARG A 41 -3.72 9.00 -0.96
CA ARG A 41 -2.79 7.89 -0.73
C ARG A 41 -2.09 8.00 0.62
N LYS A 42 -1.59 9.19 0.98
CA LYS A 42 -0.94 9.44 2.27
C LYS A 42 -1.90 9.26 3.44
N MET A 43 -3.13 9.76 3.33
CA MET A 43 -4.15 9.61 4.37
C MET A 43 -4.62 8.15 4.53
N ARG A 44 -4.59 7.34 3.46
CA ARG A 44 -4.85 5.89 3.56
C ARG A 44 -3.72 5.16 4.28
N ILE A 45 -2.46 5.53 4.03
CA ILE A 45 -1.30 4.93 4.73
C ILE A 45 -1.42 5.13 6.25
N THR A 46 -1.92 6.27 6.72
CA THR A 46 -2.13 6.50 8.16
C THR A 46 -3.27 5.67 8.75
N GLY A 47 -4.10 5.06 7.90
CA GLY A 47 -5.29 4.31 8.29
C GLY A 47 -6.47 5.19 8.71
N ILE A 48 -6.41 6.52 8.56
CA ILE A 48 -7.50 7.43 8.98
C ILE A 48 -8.70 7.32 8.03
N ILE A 49 -8.45 7.12 6.74
CA ILE A 49 -9.49 7.07 5.72
C ILE A 49 -9.48 5.76 4.96
N SER A 50 -10.65 5.42 4.44
CA SER A 50 -10.88 4.29 3.54
C SER A 50 -11.63 4.75 2.29
N LEU A 51 -11.58 3.92 1.24
CA LEU A 51 -12.25 4.18 -0.03
C LEU A 51 -13.59 3.43 -0.09
N ARG A 52 -14.68 4.12 -0.41
CA ARG A 52 -16.01 3.52 -0.56
C ARG A 52 -16.53 3.67 -1.98
N GLY A 53 -17.51 2.85 -2.34
CA GLY A 53 -18.20 2.92 -3.64
C GLY A 53 -17.24 2.79 -4.83
N ASN A 54 -16.35 1.81 -4.77
CA ASN A 54 -15.33 1.53 -5.80
C ASN A 54 -14.33 2.69 -6.00
N GLY A 55 -13.87 3.32 -4.92
CA GLY A 55 -12.87 4.40 -4.99
C GLY A 55 -13.44 5.80 -5.25
N ARG A 56 -14.77 5.96 -5.24
CA ARG A 56 -15.45 7.23 -5.56
C ARG A 56 -15.71 8.11 -4.34
N PHE A 57 -15.78 7.51 -3.16
CA PHE A 57 -16.03 8.22 -1.91
C PHE A 57 -14.91 7.92 -0.91
N ILE A 58 -14.72 8.85 0.02
CA ILE A 58 -13.78 8.72 1.12
C ILE A 58 -14.60 8.76 2.41
N ASP A 59 -14.30 7.85 3.32
CA ASP A 59 -14.93 7.79 4.64
C ASP A 59 -13.89 7.44 5.71
N PHE A 60 -14.26 7.53 6.98
CA PHE A 60 -13.40 7.10 8.08
C PHE A 60 -13.21 5.60 8.09
N ASN A 61 -11.98 5.17 8.34
CA ASN A 61 -11.67 3.77 8.56
C ASN A 61 -12.16 3.34 9.95
N THR A 62 -13.15 2.46 10.01
CA THR A 62 -13.77 2.05 11.27
C THR A 62 -12.82 1.26 12.16
N PHE A 63 -11.79 0.60 11.61
CA PHE A 63 -10.75 -0.07 12.41
C PHE A 63 -9.94 0.90 13.28
N GLU A 64 -9.92 2.18 12.92
CA GLU A 64 -9.09 3.21 13.52
C GLU A 64 -9.93 4.29 14.21
N ILE A 65 -11.22 4.05 14.44
CA ILE A 65 -12.15 5.09 14.93
C ILE A 65 -11.68 5.72 16.25
N SER A 66 -11.17 4.92 17.18
CA SER A 66 -10.62 5.42 18.46
C SER A 66 -9.45 6.39 18.26
N LYS A 67 -8.60 6.12 17.27
CA LYS A 67 -7.47 6.98 16.88
C LYS A 67 -7.97 8.26 16.20
N ILE A 68 -8.95 8.13 15.32
CA ILE A 68 -9.56 9.25 14.61
C ILE A 68 -10.23 10.22 15.61
N ASP A 69 -11.04 9.70 16.54
CA ASP A 69 -11.71 10.50 17.56
C ASP A 69 -10.71 11.24 18.46
N TYR A 70 -9.62 10.56 18.83
CA TYR A 70 -8.53 11.18 19.58
C TYR A 70 -7.89 12.33 18.78
N VAL A 71 -7.54 12.09 17.52
CA VAL A 71 -6.93 13.13 16.66
C VAL A 71 -7.87 14.31 16.49
N LEU A 72 -9.16 14.09 16.25
CA LEU A 72 -10.15 15.15 16.12
C LEU A 72 -10.28 15.94 17.42
N LYS A 73 -10.30 15.28 18.58
CA LYS A 73 -10.41 15.95 19.87
C LYS A 73 -9.19 16.81 20.20
N HIS A 74 -7.99 16.36 19.85
CA HIS A 74 -6.73 16.98 20.29
C HIS A 74 -6.07 17.90 19.23
N TYR A 75 -6.34 17.69 17.94
CA TYR A 75 -5.65 18.36 16.84
C TYR A 75 -6.56 19.05 15.81
N SER A 76 -7.87 19.18 16.06
CA SER A 76 -8.77 19.96 15.18
C SER A 76 -8.43 21.45 15.10
N HIS A 77 -7.69 21.97 16.08
CA HIS A 77 -7.20 23.34 16.09
C HIS A 77 -5.67 23.35 15.97
N TYR A 78 -5.16 24.16 15.05
CA TYR A 78 -3.71 24.29 14.83
C TYR A 78 -3.18 25.55 15.52
N LYS A 79 -2.02 25.43 16.16
CA LYS A 79 -1.28 26.56 16.72
C LYS A 79 -0.54 27.30 15.61
N LYS A 80 -0.49 28.63 15.70
CA LYS A 80 0.34 29.48 14.84
C LYS A 80 1.59 29.89 15.60
N PHE A 81 2.71 29.97 14.90
CA PHE A 81 4.01 30.32 15.48
C PHE A 81 4.67 31.37 14.61
N ASP A 82 5.17 32.44 15.23
CA ASP A 82 5.96 33.48 14.54
C ASP A 82 7.46 33.15 14.54
N ASP A 83 7.90 32.24 15.42
CA ASP A 83 9.27 31.80 15.57
C ASP A 83 9.47 30.34 15.09
N LYS A 84 10.55 30.12 14.32
CA LYS A 84 10.90 28.82 13.78
C LYS A 84 11.28 27.82 14.88
N LYS A 85 12.01 28.26 15.92
CA LYS A 85 12.46 27.36 16.98
C LYS A 85 11.27 26.83 17.78
N ALA A 86 10.32 27.70 18.11
CA ALA A 86 9.06 27.32 18.74
C ALA A 86 8.24 26.35 17.87
N TYR A 87 8.13 26.60 16.56
CA TYR A 87 7.47 25.69 15.63
C TYR A 87 8.11 24.30 15.62
N PHE A 88 9.44 24.20 15.48
CA PHE A 88 10.14 22.92 15.46
C PHE A 88 10.12 22.21 16.80
N ALA A 89 10.16 22.94 17.92
CA ALA A 89 10.00 22.36 19.24
C ALA A 89 8.62 21.68 19.36
N TYR A 90 7.55 22.38 18.98
CA TYR A 90 6.19 21.82 18.97
C TYR A 90 6.04 20.63 18.02
N MET A 91 6.49 20.74 16.76
CA MET A 91 6.38 19.64 15.79
C MET A 91 7.28 18.43 16.12
N GLY A 92 8.28 18.61 16.98
CA GLY A 92 9.14 17.55 17.49
C GLY A 92 8.59 16.84 18.73
N GLU A 93 7.51 17.34 19.33
CA GLU A 93 6.85 16.68 20.46
C GLU A 93 6.21 15.35 20.00
N ILE A 94 6.50 14.27 20.73
CA ILE A 94 5.90 12.95 20.48
C ILE A 94 4.72 12.80 21.43
N ASP A 95 3.52 12.62 20.87
CA ASP A 95 2.36 12.22 21.65
C ASP A 95 2.30 10.70 21.78
N SER A 96 2.61 10.20 22.97
CA SER A 96 2.62 8.76 23.28
C SER A 96 1.23 8.13 23.18
N HIS A 97 0.14 8.86 23.44
CA HIS A 97 -1.21 8.30 23.36
C HIS A 97 -1.55 7.86 21.93
N THR A 98 -1.12 8.64 20.95
CA THR A 98 -1.32 8.30 19.53
C THR A 98 -0.62 6.99 19.16
N LEU A 99 0.51 6.66 19.82
CA LEU A 99 1.27 5.43 19.59
C LEU A 99 0.69 4.21 20.32
N GLU A 100 0.01 4.43 21.44
CA GLU A 100 -0.60 3.38 22.27
C GLU A 100 -1.98 2.95 21.76
N LEU A 101 -2.66 3.81 20.99
CA LEU A 101 -3.95 3.52 20.38
C LEU A 101 -3.81 2.41 19.33
N LYS A 102 -4.23 1.22 19.71
CA LYS A 102 -4.27 0.05 18.82
C LYS A 102 -5.51 0.11 17.93
N GLU A 103 -5.35 -0.41 16.72
CA GLU A 103 -6.47 -0.78 15.86
C GLU A 103 -7.46 -1.64 16.66
N GLN A 104 -8.76 -1.44 16.43
CA GLN A 104 -9.76 -2.36 16.97
C GLN A 104 -9.46 -3.75 16.42
N ILE A 105 -9.26 -4.72 17.32
CA ILE A 105 -8.95 -6.10 16.94
C ILE A 105 -10.22 -6.70 16.32
N ASP A 106 -10.29 -6.67 14.99
CA ASP A 106 -11.29 -7.41 14.26
C ASP A 106 -10.78 -8.83 14.02
N THR A 107 -11.43 -9.82 14.65
CA THR A 107 -11.15 -11.25 14.46
C THR A 107 -11.39 -11.70 13.02
N ASN A 108 -12.08 -10.90 12.19
CA ASN A 108 -12.38 -11.21 10.80
C ASN A 108 -11.44 -10.56 9.77
N LYS A 109 -10.40 -9.82 10.20
CA LYS A 109 -9.52 -9.06 9.30
C LYS A 109 -8.88 -9.94 8.20
N GLU A 110 -8.37 -11.11 8.56
CA GLU A 110 -7.78 -12.02 7.57
C GLU A 110 -8.84 -12.60 6.61
N SER A 111 -10.05 -12.88 7.10
CA SER A 111 -11.16 -13.31 6.23
C SER A 111 -11.57 -12.20 5.24
N LEU A 112 -11.62 -10.95 5.69
CA LEU A 112 -11.91 -9.80 4.84
C LEU A 112 -10.82 -9.62 3.77
N LYS A 113 -9.55 -9.71 4.14
CA LYS A 113 -8.42 -9.65 3.21
C LYS A 113 -8.54 -10.73 2.12
N GLN A 114 -8.82 -11.97 2.50
CA GLN A 114 -8.97 -13.08 1.56
C GLN A 114 -10.17 -12.90 0.62
N LYS A 115 -11.34 -12.50 1.15
CA LYS A 115 -12.51 -12.19 0.32
C LYS A 115 -12.24 -11.07 -0.67
N MET A 116 -11.49 -10.05 -0.25
CA MET A 116 -11.13 -8.95 -1.14
C MET A 116 -10.18 -9.43 -2.24
N LEU A 117 -9.15 -10.20 -1.90
CA LEU A 117 -8.25 -10.79 -2.88
C LEU A 117 -9.00 -11.63 -3.93
N GLU A 118 -9.94 -12.47 -3.49
CA GLU A 118 -10.78 -13.29 -4.36
C GLU A 118 -11.67 -12.46 -5.28
N SER A 119 -12.30 -11.42 -4.74
CA SER A 119 -13.14 -10.51 -5.53
C SER A 119 -12.34 -9.77 -6.61
N PHE A 120 -11.13 -9.27 -6.29
CA PHE A 120 -10.27 -8.64 -7.31
C PHE A 120 -9.81 -9.66 -8.36
N ALA A 121 -9.44 -10.87 -7.94
CA ALA A 121 -9.03 -11.94 -8.87
C ALA A 121 -10.15 -12.34 -9.83
N ALA A 122 -11.42 -12.29 -9.40
CA ALA A 122 -12.57 -12.56 -10.25
C ALA A 122 -12.98 -11.37 -11.14
N GLN A 123 -12.87 -10.13 -10.62
CA GLN A 123 -13.34 -8.93 -11.31
C GLN A 123 -12.37 -8.45 -12.40
N TYR A 124 -11.06 -8.54 -12.16
CA TYR A 124 -10.05 -8.08 -13.10
C TYR A 124 -9.64 -9.22 -14.04
N SER A 125 -9.49 -8.93 -15.33
CA SER A 125 -8.87 -9.88 -16.26
C SER A 125 -7.36 -10.01 -16.01
N LYS A 126 -6.77 -11.13 -16.43
CA LYS A 126 -5.32 -11.36 -16.36
C LYS A 126 -4.54 -10.28 -17.09
N GLU A 127 -5.05 -9.84 -18.24
CA GLU A 127 -4.46 -8.79 -19.07
C GLU A 127 -4.44 -7.44 -18.34
N GLN A 128 -5.49 -7.11 -17.58
CA GLN A 128 -5.53 -5.91 -16.76
C GLN A 128 -4.50 -5.97 -15.62
N ILE A 129 -4.38 -7.12 -14.94
CA ILE A 129 -3.40 -7.30 -13.87
C ILE A 129 -1.97 -7.18 -14.42
N TYR A 130 -1.67 -7.82 -15.55
CA TYR A 130 -0.38 -7.68 -16.21
C TYR A 130 -0.10 -6.27 -16.71
N HIS A 131 -1.13 -5.56 -17.18
CA HIS A 131 -0.99 -4.15 -17.53
C HIS A 131 -0.58 -3.31 -16.31
N GLU A 132 -1.26 -3.46 -15.17
CA GLU A 132 -0.96 -2.72 -13.94
C GLU A 132 0.43 -3.09 -13.37
N LEU A 133 0.84 -4.36 -13.45
CA LEU A 133 2.21 -4.77 -13.13
C LEU A 133 3.24 -4.10 -14.06
N SER A 134 2.94 -4.00 -15.36
CA SER A 134 3.83 -3.31 -16.32
C SER A 134 3.95 -1.81 -16.03
N VAL A 135 2.90 -1.17 -15.50
CA VAL A 135 2.91 0.25 -15.12
C VAL A 135 3.95 0.50 -14.02
N LEU A 136 4.07 -0.41 -13.04
CA LEU A 136 5.03 -0.31 -11.95
C LEU A 136 6.50 -0.35 -12.40
N THR A 137 6.78 -0.86 -13.60
CA THR A 137 8.16 -0.91 -14.14
C THR A 137 8.66 0.44 -14.66
N SER A 138 7.79 1.44 -14.80
CA SER A 138 8.10 2.71 -15.46
C SER A 138 7.88 3.91 -14.55
N LYS A 139 8.92 4.72 -14.34
CA LYS A 139 8.86 5.95 -13.52
C LYS A 139 7.90 7.03 -14.05
N ASN A 140 7.52 6.94 -15.32
CA ASN A 140 6.69 7.97 -15.99
C ASN A 140 5.22 7.54 -16.15
N LYS A 141 4.86 6.35 -15.68
CA LYS A 141 3.49 5.84 -15.77
C LYS A 141 2.90 5.77 -14.37
N THR A 142 1.62 6.10 -14.28
CA THR A 142 0.83 5.93 -13.08
C THR A 142 -0.44 5.16 -13.42
N SER A 143 -0.94 4.38 -12.48
CA SER A 143 -2.19 3.66 -12.63
C SER A 143 -3.33 4.65 -12.89
N LYS A 144 -4.21 4.30 -13.83
CA LYS A 144 -5.43 5.07 -14.14
C LYS A 144 -6.68 4.41 -13.56
N ASP A 145 -6.53 3.23 -12.97
CA ASP A 145 -7.59 2.50 -12.31
C ASP A 145 -8.20 3.32 -11.16
N GLU A 146 -9.52 3.16 -10.93
CA GLU A 146 -10.26 3.95 -9.94
C GLU A 146 -9.82 3.66 -8.49
N ILE A 147 -9.32 2.45 -8.21
CA ILE A 147 -8.91 2.02 -6.88
C ILE A 147 -7.39 1.89 -6.79
N LEU A 148 -6.76 1.16 -7.72
CA LEU A 148 -5.35 0.77 -7.61
C LEU A 148 -4.41 1.99 -7.61
N ARG A 149 -4.80 3.13 -8.20
CA ARG A 149 -4.01 4.37 -8.14
C ARG A 149 -3.80 4.94 -6.73
N PHE A 150 -4.69 4.57 -5.80
CA PHE A 150 -4.66 5.01 -4.40
C PHE A 150 -3.95 4.01 -3.48
N ILE A 151 -3.43 2.91 -4.02
CA ILE A 151 -2.55 1.99 -3.31
C ILE A 151 -1.10 2.40 -3.61
N PRO A 152 -0.24 2.59 -2.58
CA PRO A 152 1.19 2.88 -2.77
C PRO A 152 1.88 1.86 -3.67
N GLU A 153 2.77 2.32 -4.54
CA GLU A 153 3.31 1.48 -5.62
C GLU A 153 3.91 0.16 -5.15
N PRO A 154 4.74 0.12 -4.08
CA PRO A 154 5.34 -1.15 -3.70
C PRO A 154 4.33 -2.07 -2.99
N VAL A 155 3.37 -1.54 -2.20
CA VAL A 155 2.24 -2.34 -1.65
C VAL A 155 1.31 -2.84 -2.77
N ARG A 156 1.11 -2.01 -3.80
CA ARG A 156 0.35 -2.40 -5.00
C ARG A 156 1.06 -3.52 -5.75
N PHE A 157 2.39 -3.55 -5.75
CA PHE A 157 3.14 -4.63 -6.36
C PHE A 157 2.89 -5.96 -5.65
N GLU A 158 2.88 -5.98 -4.32
CA GLU A 158 2.50 -7.15 -3.51
C GLU A 158 1.07 -7.58 -3.85
N PHE A 159 0.12 -6.63 -3.86
CA PHE A 159 -1.28 -6.94 -4.09
C PHE A 159 -1.54 -7.51 -5.50
N LEU A 160 -0.99 -6.87 -6.53
CA LEU A 160 -1.13 -7.34 -7.91
C LEU A 160 -0.48 -8.71 -8.11
N THR A 161 0.64 -8.97 -7.44
CA THR A 161 1.30 -10.28 -7.46
C THR A 161 0.42 -11.34 -6.79
N ALA A 162 -0.17 -11.03 -5.63
CA ALA A 162 -1.12 -11.92 -4.96
C ALA A 162 -2.35 -12.23 -5.84
N ILE A 163 -2.89 -11.22 -6.52
CA ILE A 163 -4.01 -11.41 -7.47
C ILE A 163 -3.57 -12.33 -8.61
N ALA A 164 -2.41 -12.07 -9.23
CA ALA A 164 -1.90 -12.89 -10.33
C ALA A 164 -1.69 -14.35 -9.90
N LEU A 165 -1.15 -14.60 -8.71
CA LEU A 165 -1.00 -15.95 -8.16
C LEU A 165 -2.36 -16.64 -8.03
N LYS A 166 -3.35 -15.97 -7.40
CA LYS A 166 -4.70 -16.51 -7.23
C LYS A 166 -5.41 -16.78 -8.57
N GLN A 167 -5.17 -15.97 -9.59
CA GLN A 167 -5.74 -16.15 -10.94
C GLN A 167 -5.12 -17.31 -11.74
N HIS A 168 -3.91 -17.75 -11.37
CA HIS A 168 -3.16 -18.77 -12.10
C HIS A 168 -3.18 -20.13 -11.42
N PHE A 169 -3.37 -20.17 -10.10
CA PHE A 169 -3.30 -21.40 -9.33
C PHE A 169 -4.57 -21.58 -8.49
N GLY A 170 -5.41 -22.54 -8.87
CA GLY A 170 -6.69 -22.80 -8.20
C GLY A 170 -6.55 -23.44 -6.81
N ASP A 171 -5.53 -24.29 -6.64
CA ASP A 171 -5.27 -25.03 -5.40
C ASP A 171 -4.26 -24.33 -4.47
N LEU A 172 -3.77 -23.15 -4.86
CA LEU A 172 -2.77 -22.40 -4.09
C LEU A 172 -3.46 -21.48 -3.08
N GLU A 173 -3.14 -21.69 -1.81
CA GLU A 173 -3.51 -20.75 -0.76
C GLU A 173 -2.54 -19.56 -0.79
N VAL A 174 -3.05 -18.38 -1.16
CA VAL A 174 -2.27 -17.15 -1.29
C VAL A 174 -2.53 -16.25 -0.08
N MET A 175 -1.53 -16.05 0.76
CA MET A 175 -1.63 -15.34 2.04
C MET A 175 -0.74 -14.10 2.07
N PRO A 176 -1.22 -12.94 1.58
CA PRO A 176 -0.45 -11.70 1.63
C PRO A 176 -0.39 -11.09 3.04
N ASN A 177 0.76 -10.52 3.39
CA ASN A 177 1.04 -9.94 4.69
C ASN A 177 0.87 -8.41 4.76
N TYR A 178 0.62 -7.71 3.65
CA TYR A 178 0.23 -6.30 3.71
C TYR A 178 -0.96 -6.10 4.67
N SER A 179 -0.97 -4.94 5.32
CA SER A 179 -2.10 -4.52 6.13
C SER A 179 -3.22 -3.94 5.26
N ILE A 180 -4.45 -4.09 5.72
CA ILE A 180 -5.66 -3.62 5.04
C ILE A 180 -6.38 -2.54 5.85
N ASP A 181 -7.20 -1.76 5.15
CA ASP A 181 -8.27 -0.96 5.75
C ASP A 181 -9.53 -1.82 6.02
N ASP A 182 -10.58 -1.19 6.53
CA ASP A 182 -11.87 -1.80 6.86
C ASP A 182 -12.70 -2.28 5.66
N GLU A 183 -12.27 -2.03 4.42
CA GLU A 183 -12.86 -2.64 3.21
C GLU A 183 -12.06 -3.85 2.72
N GLY A 184 -10.92 -4.13 3.34
CA GLY A 184 -9.99 -5.15 2.86
C GLY A 184 -8.98 -4.64 1.83
N LEU A 185 -8.93 -3.34 1.54
CA LEU A 185 -7.97 -2.80 0.58
C LEU A 185 -6.59 -2.61 1.21
N PRO A 186 -5.49 -2.93 0.50
CA PRO A 186 -4.14 -2.73 1.01
C PRO A 186 -3.86 -1.26 1.37
N LYS A 187 -3.22 -1.04 2.52
CA LYS A 187 -2.80 0.29 2.99
C LYS A 187 -1.28 0.43 3.17
N CYS A 188 -0.63 -0.55 3.77
CA CYS A 188 0.81 -0.53 4.10
C CYS A 188 1.42 -1.93 3.96
N PHE A 189 2.74 -1.96 3.77
CA PHE A 189 3.58 -3.16 3.77
C PHE A 189 3.34 -4.07 4.97
N ALA A 190 3.79 -5.31 4.84
CA ALA A 190 3.93 -6.21 5.96
C ALA A 190 4.66 -5.54 7.14
N GLY A 191 4.23 -5.85 8.37
CA GLY A 191 5.04 -5.53 9.54
C GLY A 191 6.41 -6.22 9.42
N GLY A 192 7.45 -5.62 10.01
CA GLY A 192 8.80 -6.16 9.92
C GLY A 192 8.90 -7.65 10.30
N ASN A 193 9.83 -8.36 9.68
CA ASN A 193 10.06 -9.82 9.84
C ASN A 193 8.95 -10.73 9.30
N LYS A 194 8.19 -10.28 8.30
CA LYS A 194 7.28 -11.15 7.55
C LYS A 194 7.62 -11.06 6.06
N PRO A 195 7.51 -12.17 5.31
CA PRO A 195 7.58 -12.10 3.86
C PRO A 195 6.37 -11.37 3.30
N ASP A 196 6.45 -10.86 2.08
CA ASP A 196 5.32 -10.15 1.45
C ASP A 196 4.10 -11.06 1.27
N ILE A 197 4.29 -12.28 0.75
CA ILE A 197 3.23 -13.26 0.53
C ILE A 197 3.71 -14.65 0.91
N ILE A 198 2.88 -15.41 1.63
CA ILE A 198 3.07 -16.84 1.85
C ILE A 198 2.14 -17.60 0.91
N CYS A 199 2.68 -18.61 0.23
CA CYS A 199 1.94 -19.45 -0.71
C CYS A 199 2.03 -20.91 -0.24
N LYS A 200 0.89 -21.56 -0.05
CA LYS A 200 0.82 -22.95 0.41
C LYS A 200 0.01 -23.81 -0.54
N ASP A 201 0.53 -24.99 -0.83
CA ASP A 201 -0.20 -26.06 -1.50
C ASP A 201 0.05 -27.40 -0.79
N LYS A 202 -0.32 -28.52 -1.42
CA LYS A 202 -0.18 -29.86 -0.82
C LYS A 202 1.27 -30.33 -0.69
N GLU A 203 2.17 -29.76 -1.49
CA GLU A 203 3.55 -30.21 -1.63
C GLU A 203 4.56 -29.18 -1.09
N SER A 204 4.18 -27.91 -1.01
CA SER A 204 5.08 -26.81 -0.70
C SER A 204 4.48 -25.71 0.17
N GLU A 205 5.36 -25.06 0.92
CA GLU A 205 5.11 -23.79 1.57
C GLU A 205 6.24 -22.83 1.19
N SER A 206 5.90 -21.77 0.47
CA SER A 206 6.86 -20.86 -0.16
C SER A 206 6.59 -19.41 0.22
N ILE A 207 7.65 -18.61 0.17
CA ILE A 207 7.55 -17.16 0.34
C ILE A 207 7.73 -16.47 -1.02
N ILE A 208 6.88 -15.52 -1.33
CA ILE A 208 7.00 -14.66 -2.51
C ILE A 208 7.32 -13.26 -2.00
N GLU A 209 8.42 -12.71 -2.48
CA GLU A 209 9.00 -11.45 -2.03
C GLU A 209 9.18 -10.56 -3.25
N VAL A 210 8.61 -9.36 -3.21
CA VAL A 210 8.51 -8.47 -4.36
C VAL A 210 9.23 -7.16 -4.09
N SER A 211 10.00 -6.68 -5.07
CA SER A 211 10.69 -5.40 -4.92
C SER A 211 10.74 -4.58 -6.19
N LEU A 212 10.51 -3.27 -6.04
CA LEU A 212 10.74 -2.30 -7.11
C LEU A 212 12.21 -1.84 -7.18
N ILE A 213 13.08 -2.30 -6.27
CA ILE A 213 14.53 -2.08 -6.34
C ILE A 213 15.09 -2.92 -7.49
N CYS A 214 15.90 -2.31 -8.36
CA CYS A 214 16.45 -2.95 -9.58
C CYS A 214 17.99 -2.89 -9.68
N GLY A 215 18.68 -2.50 -8.61
CA GLY A 215 20.12 -2.30 -8.59
C GLY A 215 20.80 -3.00 -7.42
N ARG A 216 22.05 -2.60 -7.12
CA ARG A 216 22.88 -3.18 -6.04
C ARG A 216 22.18 -3.29 -4.68
N GLY A 217 21.23 -2.41 -4.41
CA GLY A 217 20.42 -2.47 -3.19
C GLY A 217 19.65 -3.78 -3.01
N GLN A 218 19.34 -4.53 -4.08
CA GLN A 218 18.66 -5.83 -3.98
C GLN A 218 19.42 -6.83 -3.09
N VAL A 219 20.75 -6.86 -3.15
CA VAL A 219 21.55 -7.81 -2.38
C VAL A 219 21.35 -7.59 -0.87
N ASN A 220 21.56 -6.37 -0.41
CA ASN A 220 21.51 -6.07 1.03
C ASN A 220 20.09 -5.91 1.56
N ASN A 221 19.20 -5.31 0.76
CA ASN A 221 17.86 -4.92 1.23
C ASN A 221 16.82 -6.02 1.00
N GLU A 222 17.02 -6.92 0.04
CA GLU A 222 16.03 -7.95 -0.31
C GLU A 222 16.57 -9.35 -0.02
N LEU A 223 17.70 -9.73 -0.61
CA LEU A 223 18.19 -11.13 -0.49
C LEU A 223 18.51 -11.53 0.95
N LEU A 224 19.18 -10.66 1.72
CA LEU A 224 19.50 -10.94 3.13
C LEU A 224 18.20 -11.17 3.97
N PRO A 225 17.19 -10.28 3.94
CA PRO A 225 15.90 -10.56 4.55
C PRO A 225 15.20 -11.83 4.04
N ILE A 226 15.16 -12.06 2.73
CA ILE A 226 14.49 -13.23 2.13
C ILE A 226 15.07 -14.53 2.67
N THR A 227 16.41 -14.64 2.70
CA THR A 227 17.07 -15.84 3.25
C THR A 227 16.76 -16.04 4.72
N ARG A 228 16.67 -14.96 5.50
CA ARG A 228 16.28 -15.03 6.91
C ARG A 228 14.83 -15.48 7.06
N HIS A 229 13.89 -14.90 6.31
CA HIS A 229 12.48 -15.30 6.35
C HIS A 229 12.29 -16.77 5.97
N LEU A 230 12.97 -17.24 4.91
CA LEU A 230 12.92 -18.63 4.48
C LEU A 230 13.47 -19.58 5.56
N LYS A 231 14.59 -19.21 6.19
CA LYS A 231 15.19 -19.98 7.28
C LYS A 231 14.26 -20.05 8.49
N GLU A 232 13.69 -18.93 8.90
CA GLU A 232 12.74 -18.84 10.02
C GLU A 232 11.47 -19.68 9.74
N MET A 233 10.96 -19.65 8.51
CA MET A 233 9.82 -20.48 8.08
C MET A 233 10.14 -21.97 8.19
N ILE A 234 11.27 -22.41 7.61
CA ILE A 234 11.72 -23.82 7.70
C ILE A 234 11.88 -24.23 9.16
N GLU A 235 12.49 -23.38 9.99
CA GLU A 235 12.68 -23.62 11.43
C GLU A 235 11.38 -23.78 12.19
N SER A 236 10.39 -22.94 11.92
CA SER A 236 9.07 -23.01 12.56
C SER A 236 8.28 -24.29 12.24
N LEU A 237 8.63 -24.98 11.16
CA LEU A 237 7.94 -26.17 10.65
C LEU A 237 8.76 -27.45 10.77
N LYS A 238 9.91 -27.43 11.46
CA LYS A 238 10.80 -28.59 11.62
C LYS A 238 10.14 -29.81 12.27
N ASP A 239 9.20 -29.57 13.19
CA ASP A 239 8.47 -30.63 13.91
C ASP A 239 7.14 -31.02 13.22
N SER A 240 6.86 -30.45 12.03
CA SER A 240 5.66 -30.81 11.28
C SER A 240 5.75 -32.25 10.78
N PRO A 241 4.70 -33.07 10.96
CA PRO A 241 4.67 -34.45 10.44
C PRO A 241 4.62 -34.49 8.91
N THR A 242 4.30 -33.37 8.27
CA THR A 242 4.17 -33.25 6.82
C THR A 242 5.48 -32.73 6.22
N LYS A 243 6.07 -33.51 5.32
CA LYS A 243 7.29 -33.12 4.61
C LYS A 243 6.92 -32.26 3.39
N LEU A 244 7.06 -30.95 3.53
CA LEU A 244 6.84 -29.97 2.46
C LEU A 244 8.17 -29.52 1.83
N CYS A 245 8.10 -29.05 0.59
CA CYS A 245 9.15 -28.30 -0.07
C CYS A 245 9.09 -26.83 0.35
N TYR A 246 10.23 -26.23 0.69
CA TYR A 246 10.31 -24.82 1.08
C TYR A 246 11.24 -24.08 0.13
N PHE A 247 10.76 -22.98 -0.44
CA PHE A 247 11.54 -22.12 -1.32
C PHE A 247 11.05 -20.68 -1.27
N ALA A 248 11.87 -19.78 -1.79
CA ALA A 248 11.52 -18.38 -1.97
C ALA A 248 11.48 -18.02 -3.46
N ILE A 249 10.53 -17.18 -3.86
CA ILE A 249 10.51 -16.54 -5.17
C ILE A 249 10.71 -15.05 -4.97
N PHE A 250 11.83 -14.53 -5.48
CA PHE A 250 12.08 -13.10 -5.53
C PHE A 250 11.67 -12.53 -6.89
N ILE A 251 10.78 -11.53 -6.89
CA ILE A 251 10.25 -10.91 -8.10
C ILE A 251 10.58 -9.42 -8.10
N ALA A 252 11.24 -8.96 -9.16
CA ALA A 252 11.49 -7.55 -9.39
C ALA A 252 11.40 -7.23 -10.89
N PRO A 253 11.15 -5.96 -11.29
CA PRO A 253 11.15 -5.56 -12.70
C PRO A 253 12.46 -5.90 -13.41
N LYS A 254 13.58 -5.88 -12.67
CA LYS A 254 14.90 -6.31 -13.14
C LYS A 254 15.69 -6.89 -11.98
N ILE A 255 16.20 -8.10 -12.16
CA ILE A 255 17.14 -8.73 -11.22
C ILE A 255 18.56 -8.26 -11.53
N TYR A 256 19.22 -7.70 -10.54
CA TYR A 256 20.62 -7.27 -10.58
C TYR A 256 21.53 -8.51 -10.64
N GLU A 257 22.62 -8.44 -11.41
CA GLU A 257 23.45 -9.63 -11.69
C GLU A 257 24.01 -10.28 -10.42
N ASP A 258 24.50 -9.50 -9.47
CA ASP A 258 25.04 -10.04 -8.22
C ASP A 258 23.95 -10.71 -7.36
N SER A 259 22.68 -10.33 -7.55
CA SER A 259 21.55 -10.97 -6.87
C SER A 259 21.23 -12.36 -7.41
N LYS A 260 21.75 -12.76 -8.58
CA LYS A 260 21.55 -14.10 -9.14
C LYS A 260 22.53 -15.13 -8.61
N ILE A 261 23.59 -14.66 -7.94
CA ILE A 261 24.65 -15.50 -7.35
C ILE A 261 24.23 -16.00 -5.96
N TYR A 262 23.34 -15.26 -5.31
CA TYR A 262 22.82 -15.52 -3.98
C TYR A 262 21.67 -16.53 -4.02
#